data_AF-A0A7S1MU73-F1
#
_entry.id   AF-A0A7S1MU73-F1
#
_cell.length_a   1.000
_cell.length_b   1.000
_cell.length_c   1.000
_cell.angle_alpha   90.00
_cell.angle_beta   90.00
_cell.angle_gamma   90.00
#
_symmetry.space_group_name_H-M   'P 1'
#
loop_
_entity.id
_entity.type
_entity.pdbx_description
1 polymer ?
#
loop_
_entity_poly.entity_id
_entity_poly.type
_entity_poly.pdbx_seq_one_letter_code
_entity_poly.pdbx_strand_id
1 'polypeptide(L)'
;ARTIEGLCQAIQLSWCSFGHKFSHRNASRSCPAPAPGEPASEPSHHNPSREESPIFLQFLDALWQILRQHPNLFEYTQSLLLLLADSARDASHVTLAANCHAERARL
;
A
#
# COMPACT_ATOMS: atom_id res chain seq x y z
N ALA A 1 13.32 11.75 -3.14
CA ALA A 1 14.13 12.53 -2.19
C ALA A 1 14.92 11.57 -1.28
N ARG A 2 15.99 12.05 -0.62
CA ARG A 2 16.93 11.22 0.16
C ARG A 2 16.77 11.38 1.69
N THR A 3 15.95 12.33 2.12
CA THR A 3 15.60 12.57 3.53
C THR A 3 14.35 11.79 3.91
N ILE A 4 14.14 11.55 5.22
CA ILE A 4 12.92 10.93 5.75
C ILE A 4 11.71 11.79 5.37
N GLU A 5 11.77 13.09 5.66
CA GLU A 5 10.70 14.04 5.31
C GLU A 5 10.42 14.04 3.81
N GLY A 6 11.48 14.05 2.99
CA GLY A 6 11.34 14.05 1.54
C GLY A 6 10.72 12.76 1.01
N LEU A 7 10.97 11.61 1.64
CA LEU A 7 10.31 10.36 1.29
C LEU A 7 8.82 10.42 1.67
N CYS A 8 8.49 10.89 2.87
CA CYS A 8 7.11 11.06 3.32
C CYS A 8 6.32 12.00 2.39
N GLN A 9 6.90 13.14 2.00
CA GLN A 9 6.28 14.06 1.03
C GLN A 9 6.12 13.41 -0.35
N ALA A 10 7.11 12.66 -0.83
CA ALA A 10 7.00 11.97 -2.11
C ALA A 10 5.87 10.93 -2.09
N ILE A 11 5.70 10.19 -1.00
CA ILE A 11 4.58 9.25 -0.84
C ILE A 11 3.24 10.00 -0.81
N GLN A 12 3.16 11.06 -0.01
CA GLN A 12 1.94 11.86 0.11
C GLN A 12 1.51 12.45 -1.24
N LEU A 13 2.44 13.07 -1.97
CA LEU A 13 2.14 13.73 -3.23
C LEU A 13 1.96 12.71 -4.35
N SER A 14 2.93 11.85 -4.60
CA SER A 14 2.95 10.98 -5.79
C SER A 14 2.00 9.79 -5.69
N TRP A 15 1.68 9.32 -4.48
CA TRP A 15 0.79 8.16 -4.29
C TRP A 15 -0.56 8.55 -3.72
N CYS A 16 -0.58 9.31 -2.64
CA CYS A 16 -1.84 9.62 -1.97
C CYS A 16 -2.65 10.66 -2.76
N SER A 17 -2.06 11.81 -3.09
CA SER A 17 -2.77 12.88 -3.80
C SER A 17 -3.18 12.49 -5.22
N PHE A 18 -2.38 11.69 -5.94
CA PHE A 18 -2.75 11.18 -7.27
C PHE A 18 -3.64 9.93 -7.25
N GLY A 19 -4.13 9.50 -6.08
CA GLY A 19 -5.19 8.50 -5.99
C GLY A 19 -4.73 7.05 -6.20
N HIS A 20 -3.55 6.69 -5.71
CA HIS A 20 -3.18 5.28 -5.64
C HIS A 20 -4.19 4.50 -4.77
N LYS A 21 -4.73 3.42 -5.35
CA LYS A 21 -5.79 2.60 -4.77
C LYS A 21 -5.26 1.62 -3.71
N PHE A 22 -4.73 2.13 -2.60
CA PHE A 22 -4.10 1.27 -1.58
C PHE A 22 -5.01 0.15 -1.09
N SER A 23 -6.29 0.44 -0.82
CA SER A 23 -7.24 -0.57 -0.37
C SER A 23 -7.43 -1.68 -1.40
N HIS A 24 -7.59 -1.36 -2.69
CA HIS A 24 -7.78 -2.37 -3.74
C HIS A 24 -6.51 -3.14 -4.06
N ARG A 25 -5.34 -2.49 -3.97
CA ARG A 25 -4.04 -3.10 -4.32
C ARG A 25 -3.51 -4.02 -3.23
N ASN A 26 -3.77 -3.68 -1.97
CA ASN A 26 -3.26 -4.38 -0.79
C ASN A 26 -4.30 -5.25 -0.09
N ALA A 27 -5.56 -5.28 -0.58
CA ALA A 27 -6.59 -6.13 -0.03
C ALA A 27 -6.22 -7.60 -0.21
N SER A 28 -5.55 -8.19 0.79
CA SER A 28 -5.65 -9.61 1.08
C SER A 28 -6.82 -9.87 2.04
N ARG A 29 -7.95 -9.18 1.82
CA ARG A 29 -9.20 -9.64 2.42
C ARG A 29 -9.70 -10.69 1.47
N SER A 30 -9.19 -11.91 1.66
CA SER A 30 -9.92 -13.11 1.25
C SER A 30 -11.38 -12.82 1.55
N CYS A 31 -12.23 -12.88 0.52
CA CYS A 31 -13.67 -12.93 0.77
C CYS A 31 -13.86 -13.91 1.92
N PRO A 32 -14.47 -13.51 3.06
CA PRO A 32 -14.68 -14.45 4.15
C PRO A 32 -15.34 -15.68 3.53
N ALA A 33 -14.76 -16.85 3.79
CA ALA A 33 -15.35 -18.10 3.33
C ALA A 33 -16.84 -18.06 3.74
N PRO A 34 -17.77 -18.41 2.82
CA PRO A 34 -19.19 -18.37 3.14
C PRO A 34 -19.42 -19.14 4.44
N ALA A 35 -20.26 -18.60 5.32
CA ALA A 35 -20.55 -19.25 6.58
C ALA A 35 -21.11 -20.68 6.31
N PRO A 36 -20.91 -21.65 7.21
CA PRO A 36 -21.41 -23.02 6.99
C PRO A 36 -22.91 -23.01 6.71
N GLY A 37 -23.30 -23.37 5.48
CA GLY A 37 -24.69 -23.38 5.03
C GLY A 37 -25.12 -22.19 4.15
N GLU A 38 -24.26 -21.20 3.95
CA GLU A 38 -24.50 -20.15 2.94
C GLU A 38 -24.05 -20.63 1.55
N PRO A 39 -24.87 -20.44 0.51
CA PRO A 39 -24.45 -20.72 -0.85
C PRO A 39 -23.26 -19.83 -1.19
N ALA A 40 -22.21 -20.41 -1.79
CA ALA A 40 -21.11 -19.63 -2.33
C ALA A 40 -21.70 -18.60 -3.29
N SER A 41 -21.57 -17.32 -2.97
CA SER A 41 -22.02 -16.23 -3.82
C SER A 41 -21.42 -16.41 -5.21
N GLU A 42 -22.27 -16.45 -6.24
CA GLU A 42 -21.87 -16.51 -7.65
C GLU A 42 -20.65 -15.60 -7.90
N PRO A 43 -19.64 -16.06 -8.66
CA PRO A 43 -18.47 -15.25 -8.93
C PRO A 43 -18.91 -13.97 -9.65
N SER A 44 -18.99 -12.89 -8.88
CA SER A 44 -19.18 -11.55 -9.42
C SER A 44 -18.13 -11.34 -10.52
N HIS A 45 -18.55 -10.81 -11.68
CA HIS A 45 -17.62 -10.41 -12.74
C HIS A 45 -16.56 -9.40 -12.24
N HIS A 46 -16.80 -8.76 -11.09
CA HIS A 46 -15.76 -8.13 -10.27
C HIS A 46 -15.10 -9.17 -9.38
N ASN A 47 -14.08 -9.84 -9.90
CA ASN A 47 -13.15 -10.59 -9.05
C ASN A 47 -12.19 -9.58 -8.40
N PRO A 48 -12.29 -9.27 -7.09
CA PRO A 48 -11.42 -8.29 -6.43
C PRO A 48 -9.94 -8.67 -6.53
N SER A 49 -9.62 -9.97 -6.66
CA SER A 49 -8.25 -10.45 -6.88
C SER A 49 -7.63 -9.99 -8.21
N ARG A 50 -8.42 -9.53 -9.19
CA ARG A 50 -7.88 -8.93 -10.43
C ARG A 50 -7.28 -7.55 -10.21
N GLU A 51 -7.65 -6.87 -9.13
CA GLU A 51 -7.09 -5.56 -8.79
C GLU A 51 -5.92 -5.67 -7.81
N GLU A 52 -5.70 -6.81 -7.16
CA GLU A 52 -4.55 -7.00 -6.28
C GLU A 52 -3.23 -6.93 -7.05
N SER A 53 -2.31 -6.08 -6.60
CA SER A 53 -0.98 -5.97 -7.22
C SER A 53 -0.01 -5.24 -6.29
N PRO A 54 1.23 -5.75 -6.10
CA PRO A 54 2.18 -5.22 -5.10
C PRO A 54 2.91 -3.95 -5.60
N ILE A 55 2.20 -3.01 -6.23
CA ILE A 55 2.80 -1.84 -6.89
C ILE A 55 3.56 -0.95 -5.89
N PHE A 56 2.98 -0.67 -4.72
CA PHE A 56 3.65 0.11 -3.70
C PHE A 56 4.83 -0.65 -3.06
N LEU A 57 4.68 -1.96 -2.85
CA LEU A 57 5.77 -2.80 -2.36
C LEU A 57 6.95 -2.85 -3.35
N GLN A 58 6.67 -2.91 -4.66
CA GLN A 58 7.70 -2.88 -5.70
C GLN A 58 8.46 -1.55 -5.72
N PHE A 59 7.77 -0.44 -5.45
CA PHE A 59 8.41 0.86 -5.25
C PHE A 59 9.33 0.86 -4.02
N LEU A 60 8.88 0.33 -2.88
CA LEU A 60 9.71 0.23 -1.67
C LEU A 60 10.91 -0.72 -1.86
N ASP A 61 10.75 -1.82 -2.59
CA ASP A 61 11.86 -2.71 -2.94
C ASP A 61 12.90 -1.98 -3.80
N ALA A 62 12.47 -1.21 -4.81
CA ALA A 62 13.38 -0.41 -5.61
C ALA A 62 14.18 0.61 -4.76
N LEU A 63 13.53 1.26 -3.78
CA LEU A 63 14.23 2.13 -2.82
C LEU A 63 15.23 1.35 -1.97
N TRP A 64 14.86 0.15 -1.50
CA TRP A 64 15.76 -0.70 -0.73
C TRP A 64 16.99 -1.15 -1.55
N GLN A 65 16.82 -1.49 -2.83
CA GLN A 65 17.94 -1.81 -3.70
C GLN A 65 18.92 -0.63 -3.84
N ILE A 66 18.41 0.59 -4.03
CA ILE A 66 19.25 1.79 -4.15
C ILE A 66 19.92 2.14 -2.81
N LEU A 67 19.19 2.01 -1.70
CA LEU A 67 19.71 2.22 -0.35
C LEU A 67 20.87 1.26 -0.05
N ARG A 68 20.77 0.00 -0.47
CA ARG A 68 21.86 -0.98 -0.34
C ARG A 68 23.10 -0.64 -1.15
N GLN A 69 22.92 -0.09 -2.35
CA GLN A 69 24.05 0.34 -3.19
C GLN A 69 24.74 1.59 -2.63
N HIS A 70 23.99 2.45 -1.94
CA HIS A 70 24.47 3.73 -1.45
C HIS A 70 24.02 4.02 0.00
N PRO A 71 24.51 3.26 1.00
CA PRO A 71 23.99 3.33 2.38
C PRO A 71 24.16 4.69 3.05
N ASN A 72 25.15 5.50 2.63
CA ASN A 72 25.44 6.81 3.22
C ASN A 72 24.74 7.97 2.51
N LEU A 73 23.95 7.73 1.45
CA LEU A 73 23.26 8.77 0.69
C LEU A 73 21.81 9.01 1.13
N PHE A 74 21.31 8.21 2.07
CA PHE A 74 19.93 8.26 2.53
C PHE A 74 19.89 8.47 4.04
N GLU A 75 18.97 9.32 4.48
CA GLU A 75 18.66 9.51 5.89
C GLU A 75 17.78 8.38 6.42
N TYR A 76 16.86 7.89 5.59
CA TYR A 76 15.99 6.77 5.94
C TYR A 76 16.74 5.44 5.84
N THR A 77 16.27 4.47 6.62
CA THR A 77 16.85 3.13 6.72
C THR A 77 15.89 2.06 6.17
N GLN A 78 16.39 0.84 6.02
CA GLN A 78 15.55 -0.32 5.71
C GLN A 78 14.37 -0.47 6.68
N SER A 79 14.56 -0.15 7.97
CA SER A 79 13.49 -0.24 8.97
C SER A 79 12.31 0.67 8.66
N LEU A 80 12.55 1.87 8.13
CA LEU A 80 11.46 2.76 7.70
C LEU A 80 10.71 2.18 6.49
N LEU A 81 11.43 1.60 5.52
CA LEU A 81 10.80 0.99 4.35
C LEU A 81 9.92 -0.20 4.74
N LEU A 82 10.36 -1.02 5.69
CA LEU A 82 9.56 -2.13 6.23
C LEU A 82 8.30 -1.62 6.96
N LEU A 83 8.45 -0.60 7.81
CA LEU A 83 7.31 0.03 8.50
C LEU A 83 6.25 0.55 7.51
N LEU A 84 6.68 1.17 6.42
CA LEU A 84 5.79 1.63 5.35
C LEU A 84 5.09 0.48 4.63
N ALA A 85 5.80 -0.63 4.37
CA ALA A 85 5.23 -1.81 3.74
C ALA A 85 4.15 -2.46 4.62
N ASP A 86 4.41 -2.60 5.91
CA ASP A 86 3.45 -3.16 6.87
C ASP A 86 2.25 -2.24 7.04
N SER A 87 2.48 -0.92 7.11
CA SER A 87 1.40 0.07 7.17
C SER A 87 0.49 0.05 5.94
N ALA A 88 1.05 -0.19 4.76
CA ALA A 88 0.28 -0.31 3.53
C ALA A 88 -0.53 -1.62 3.47
N ARG A 89 0.02 -2.71 4.03
CA ARG A 89 -0.63 -4.03 4.06
C ARG A 89 -1.80 -4.06 5.05
N ASP A 90 -1.56 -3.59 6.26
CA ASP A 90 -2.52 -3.72 7.36
C ASP A 90 -3.48 -2.52 7.45
N ALA A 91 -3.29 -1.52 6.58
CA ALA A 91 -4.01 -0.26 6.59
C ALA A 91 -3.97 0.46 7.96
N SER A 92 -2.88 0.26 8.73
CA SER A 92 -2.74 0.77 10.10
C SER A 92 -2.56 2.29 10.15
N HIS A 93 -2.14 2.89 9.04
CA HIS A 93 -2.07 4.33 8.87
C HIS A 93 -3.07 4.80 7.81
N VAL A 94 -3.95 5.74 8.19
CA VAL A 94 -5.01 6.31 7.34
C VAL A 94 -4.50 6.75 5.97
N THR A 95 -3.29 7.32 5.92
CA THR A 95 -2.61 7.74 4.69
C THR A 95 -2.51 6.63 3.64
N LEU A 96 -2.26 5.39 4.06
CA LEU A 96 -2.07 4.23 3.20
C LEU A 96 -3.28 3.27 3.22
N ALA A 97 -4.43 3.72 3.73
CA ALA A 97 -5.60 2.87 3.94
C ALA A 97 -6.68 3.01 2.85
N ALA A 98 -6.85 4.20 2.26
CA ALA A 98 -7.94 4.50 1.31
C ALA A 98 -7.45 4.68 -0.14
N ASN A 99 -8.38 4.65 -1.11
CA ASN A 99 -8.05 4.65 -2.54
C ASN A 99 -7.90 6.04 -3.15
N CYS A 100 -8.54 7.05 -2.59
CA CYS A 100 -8.49 8.41 -3.13
C CYS A 100 -8.47 9.46 -2.02
N HIS A 101 -8.18 10.71 -2.40
CA HIS A 101 -8.18 11.83 -1.45
C HIS A 101 -9.55 12.00 -0.76
N ALA A 102 -10.65 11.88 -1.51
CA ALA A 102 -11.99 12.02 -0.97
C ALA A 102 -12.35 10.91 0.05
N GLU A 103 -11.87 9.69 -0.15
CA GLU A 103 -12.02 8.60 0.82
C GLU A 103 -11.17 8.85 2.06
N ARG A 104 -9.90 9.25 1.90
CA ARG A 104 -9.00 9.55 3.03
C ARG A 104 -9.50 10.69 3.90
N ALA A 105 -10.17 11.70 3.33
CA ALA A 105 -10.74 12.80 4.09
C ALA A 105 -11.95 12.41 4.96
N ARG A 106 -12.48 11.18 4.82
CA ARG A 106 -13.64 10.66 5.57
C ARG A 106 -13.26 9.60 6.60
N LEU A 107 -11.99 9.20 6.65
CA LEU A 107 -11.43 8.25 7.63
C LEU A 107 -10.92 9.01 8.87
#